data_AF-A0A6M0CXY9-F1
#
_entry.id   AF-A0A6M0CXY9-F1
#
_cell.length_a   1.000
_cell.length_b   1.000
_cell.length_c   1.000
_cell.angle_alpha   90.00
_cell.angle_beta   90.00
_cell.angle_gamma   90.00
#
_symmetry.space_group_name_H-M   'P 1'
#
loop_
_entity.id
_entity.type
_entity.pdbx_description
1 polymer ?
#
loop_
_entity_poly.entity_id
_entity_poly.type
_entity_poly.pdbx_seq_one_letter_code
_entity_poly.pdbx_strand_id
1 'polypeptide(L)'
;MLRQVDYRNTSQDPLASGEQANIRVTLDDGEANRASLEVNIALTGVNDPAVIDSSVLDPTLVEDGEFVKLFKDTSIDTVEAGQTLWQVVLTLDGKNTNDVIRVGTDKIALRETSGVQKTANGLEYMVYYANGNTVLIIYPAGDGAHTAALIDTLAYNNTGTGLSGTRTVSLGVVENLPYGGIGPDSSTFDTKVTITLAPASEPNTAPVLGNTGSAPHYVEGGAPVLIAPGAVISDAQMDRLGGGKGNYQGATLTVGLGHPSSTDTFGFTAGNGLSLQGNTLFKDGVAIASVTQRDGQFIVKFNDDAGLAPSSSDVQNTLRQITYASSSHNPGPGDTLSVTLSDLHLTSSVLSIALSIEAVNDAPVVAADPL
;
A
#
# COMPACT_ATOMS: atom_id res chain seq x y z
N MET A 1 -43.54 56.47 -12.78
CA MET A 1 -43.33 55.23 -13.56
C MET A 1 -41.97 54.67 -13.21
N LEU A 2 -41.91 53.40 -12.79
CA LEU A 2 -40.65 52.65 -12.70
C LEU A 2 -40.19 52.33 -14.13
N ARG A 3 -38.94 52.64 -14.46
CA ARG A 3 -38.40 52.46 -15.83
C ARG A 3 -37.27 51.45 -15.92
N GLN A 4 -36.58 51.18 -14.81
CA GLN A 4 -35.44 50.29 -14.77
C GLN A 4 -35.29 49.69 -13.37
N VAL A 5 -34.94 48.41 -13.34
CA VAL A 5 -34.47 47.68 -12.16
C VAL A 5 -33.26 46.88 -12.63
N ASP A 6 -32.13 47.07 -11.98
CA ASP A 6 -30.91 46.30 -12.29
C ASP A 6 -30.77 45.17 -11.27
N TYR A 7 -30.42 43.99 -11.77
CA TYR A 7 -30.10 42.82 -10.95
C TYR A 7 -28.60 42.56 -10.99
N ARG A 8 -28.02 42.28 -9.82
CA ARG A 8 -26.62 41.84 -9.69
C ARG A 8 -26.55 40.71 -8.68
N ASN A 9 -25.99 39.57 -9.10
CA ASN A 9 -25.57 38.51 -8.21
C ASN A 9 -24.05 38.62 -7.96
N THR A 10 -23.62 38.45 -6.72
CA THR A 10 -22.20 38.44 -6.33
C THR A 10 -21.76 37.11 -5.71
N SER A 11 -22.63 36.09 -5.75
CA SER A 11 -22.30 34.72 -5.36
C SER A 11 -21.32 34.11 -6.37
N GLN A 12 -20.36 33.35 -5.88
CA GLN A 12 -19.49 32.50 -6.69
C GLN A 12 -20.22 31.23 -7.15
N ASP A 13 -21.18 30.76 -6.36
CA ASP A 13 -22.17 29.78 -6.81
C ASP A 13 -23.55 30.45 -6.97
N PRO A 14 -23.83 31.10 -8.11
CA PRO A 14 -25.14 31.71 -8.35
C PRO A 14 -26.25 30.68 -8.56
N LEU A 15 -25.92 29.41 -8.82
CA LEU A 15 -26.87 28.34 -9.13
C LEU A 15 -27.24 27.50 -7.89
N ALA A 16 -26.58 27.70 -6.75
CA ALA A 16 -26.84 27.02 -5.47
C ALA A 16 -28.32 26.96 -5.07
N SER A 17 -29.09 28.00 -5.41
CA SER A 17 -30.52 28.13 -5.08
C SER A 17 -31.46 27.92 -6.28
N GLY A 18 -30.93 27.43 -7.40
CA GLY A 18 -31.66 27.19 -8.65
C GLY A 18 -31.18 28.05 -9.83
N GLU A 19 -31.62 27.68 -11.03
CA GLU A 19 -31.17 28.30 -12.29
C GLU A 19 -31.80 29.67 -12.59
N GLN A 20 -32.71 30.16 -11.73
CA GLN A 20 -33.44 31.39 -11.95
C GLN A 20 -33.54 32.23 -10.69
N ALA A 21 -33.35 33.55 -10.84
CA ALA A 21 -33.76 34.52 -9.84
C ALA A 21 -35.15 35.06 -10.23
N ASN A 22 -36.14 34.86 -9.36
CA ASN A 22 -37.52 35.31 -9.58
C ASN A 22 -37.75 36.65 -8.87
N ILE A 23 -38.04 37.69 -9.64
CA ILE A 23 -38.34 39.03 -9.14
C ILE A 23 -39.82 39.32 -9.33
N ARG A 24 -40.55 39.49 -8.23
CA ARG A 24 -41.94 39.97 -8.25
C ARG A 24 -41.99 41.48 -8.07
N VAL A 25 -42.43 42.20 -9.09
CA VAL A 25 -42.76 43.63 -9.00
C VAL A 25 -44.25 43.76 -8.70
N THR A 26 -44.61 44.36 -7.57
CA THR A 26 -46.02 44.60 -7.19
C THR A 26 -46.32 46.09 -7.14
N LEU A 27 -47.39 46.50 -7.82
CA LEU A 27 -47.99 47.82 -7.66
C LEU A 27 -49.20 47.69 -6.73
N ASP A 28 -49.23 48.52 -5.69
CA ASP A 28 -50.32 48.65 -4.72
C ASP A 28 -50.88 50.08 -4.86
N ASP A 29 -52.20 50.21 -5.00
CA ASP A 29 -52.86 51.52 -5.12
C ASP A 29 -53.16 52.17 -3.76
N GLY A 30 -52.90 51.48 -2.65
CA GLY A 30 -53.19 51.94 -1.30
C GLY A 30 -54.63 51.69 -0.85
N GLU A 31 -55.50 51.16 -1.72
CA GLU A 31 -56.90 50.80 -1.45
C GLU A 31 -57.11 49.27 -1.49
N ALA A 32 -56.04 48.52 -1.17
CA ALA A 32 -55.98 47.06 -1.15
C ALA A 32 -56.04 46.38 -2.53
N ASN A 33 -55.94 47.12 -3.65
CA ASN A 33 -55.78 46.50 -4.96
C ASN A 33 -54.29 46.38 -5.32
N ARG A 34 -53.90 45.19 -5.75
CA ARG A 34 -52.52 44.89 -6.15
C ARG A 34 -52.47 44.25 -7.53
N ALA A 35 -51.47 44.65 -8.31
CA ALA A 35 -51.08 43.98 -9.55
C ALA A 35 -49.62 43.57 -9.46
N SER A 36 -49.28 42.34 -9.87
CA SER A 36 -47.91 41.82 -9.83
C SER A 36 -47.43 41.40 -11.21
N LEU A 37 -46.15 41.63 -11.47
CA LEU A 37 -45.39 41.14 -12.62
C LEU A 37 -44.26 40.26 -12.08
N GLU A 38 -44.16 39.03 -12.57
CA GLU A 38 -43.01 38.15 -12.32
C GLU A 38 -41.97 38.35 -13.43
N VAL A 39 -40.71 38.52 -13.03
CA VAL A 39 -39.57 38.60 -13.93
C VAL A 39 -38.61 37.50 -13.53
N ASN A 40 -38.43 36.52 -14.40
CA ASN A 40 -37.48 35.44 -14.18
C ASN A 40 -36.17 35.78 -14.89
N ILE A 41 -35.09 35.83 -14.14
CA ILE A 41 -33.74 36.06 -14.65
C ILE A 41 -33.05 34.70 -14.69
N ALA A 42 -32.76 34.21 -15.89
CA ALA A 42 -31.93 33.02 -16.05
C ALA A 42 -30.51 33.33 -15.56
N LEU A 43 -29.98 32.46 -14.71
CA LEU A 43 -28.62 32.52 -14.21
C LEU A 43 -27.75 31.56 -15.03
N THR A 44 -26.50 31.95 -15.24
CA THR A 44 -25.48 31.08 -15.82
C THR A 44 -24.32 31.07 -14.83
N GLY A 45 -24.02 29.89 -14.29
CA GLY A 45 -22.84 29.67 -13.48
C GLY A 45 -21.59 29.60 -14.35
N VAL A 46 -20.49 30.13 -13.83
CA VAL A 46 -19.14 29.90 -14.34
C VAL A 46 -18.43 29.16 -13.23
N ASN A 47 -17.64 28.15 -13.57
CA ASN A 47 -16.90 27.38 -12.58
C ASN A 47 -15.80 28.23 -11.94
N ASP A 48 -15.77 28.26 -10.62
CA ASP A 48 -14.64 28.70 -9.82
C ASP A 48 -13.83 27.48 -9.37
N PRO A 49 -12.49 27.52 -9.43
CA PRO A 49 -11.68 26.36 -9.12
C PRO A 49 -11.56 26.19 -7.60
N ALA A 50 -11.49 24.94 -7.15
CA ALA A 50 -11.52 24.57 -5.74
C ALA A 50 -10.42 25.26 -4.93
N VAL A 51 -10.70 25.62 -3.69
CA VAL A 51 -9.72 26.20 -2.78
C VAL A 51 -9.17 25.10 -1.88
N ILE A 52 -7.84 24.91 -1.90
CA ILE A 52 -7.14 23.94 -1.07
C ILE A 52 -6.47 24.67 0.10
N ASP A 53 -6.72 24.22 1.32
CA ASP A 53 -5.95 24.59 2.51
C ASP A 53 -5.41 23.31 3.19
N SER A 54 -4.15 23.32 3.58
CA SER A 54 -3.49 22.16 4.19
C SER A 54 -2.22 22.58 4.92
N SER A 55 -1.78 21.78 5.89
CA SER A 55 -0.47 21.94 6.53
C SER A 55 0.54 20.97 5.95
N VAL A 56 1.66 21.49 5.44
CA VAL A 56 2.83 20.67 5.06
C VAL A 56 3.60 20.21 6.29
N LEU A 57 4.17 19.01 6.23
CA LEU A 57 4.89 18.42 7.37
C LEU A 57 6.42 18.45 7.27
N ASP A 58 6.97 18.77 6.10
CA ASP A 58 8.41 18.84 5.81
C ASP A 58 9.27 17.77 6.53
N PRO A 59 8.97 16.48 6.32
CA PRO A 59 9.56 15.42 7.12
C PRO A 59 11.01 15.11 6.74
N THR A 60 11.72 14.39 7.62
CA THR A 60 12.96 13.69 7.27
C THR A 60 12.67 12.22 7.05
N LEU A 61 12.92 11.72 5.83
CA LEU A 61 12.97 10.29 5.55
C LEU A 61 14.40 9.79 5.79
N VAL A 62 14.54 8.88 6.74
CA VAL A 62 15.77 8.11 6.95
C VAL A 62 15.71 6.86 6.09
N GLU A 63 16.81 6.52 5.41
CA GLU A 63 16.99 5.26 4.67
C GLU A 63 16.55 4.05 5.51
N ASP A 64 15.86 3.11 4.88
CA ASP A 64 15.23 1.94 5.51
C ASP A 64 14.20 2.27 6.61
N GLY A 65 13.80 3.53 6.71
CA GLY A 65 12.79 4.02 7.63
C GLY A 65 11.35 3.77 7.16
N GLU A 66 10.43 4.11 8.05
CA GLU A 66 9.00 4.11 7.75
C GLU A 66 8.60 5.22 6.79
N PHE A 67 7.43 5.05 6.16
CA PHE A 67 6.81 6.11 5.38
C PHE A 67 6.60 7.38 6.21
N VAL A 68 6.94 8.54 5.65
CA VAL A 68 6.77 9.84 6.29
C VAL A 68 5.58 10.60 5.72
N LYS A 69 4.73 11.13 6.61
CA LYS A 69 3.52 11.87 6.21
C LYS A 69 3.86 13.18 5.49
N LEU A 70 3.06 13.53 4.48
CA LEU A 70 3.29 14.71 3.65
C LEU A 70 2.43 15.91 4.08
N PHE A 71 1.14 15.66 4.30
CA PHE A 71 0.13 16.67 4.59
C PHE A 71 -0.66 16.30 5.84
N LYS A 72 -1.30 17.29 6.45
CA LYS A 72 -2.32 17.11 7.50
C LYS A 72 -3.29 18.29 7.51
N ASP A 73 -4.40 18.11 8.21
CA ASP A 73 -5.39 19.15 8.46
C ASP A 73 -5.92 19.73 7.13
N THR A 74 -6.07 18.87 6.10
CA THR A 74 -6.48 19.31 4.77
C THR A 74 -7.97 19.65 4.74
N SER A 75 -8.31 20.73 4.05
CA SER A 75 -9.68 21.08 3.68
C SER A 75 -9.72 21.51 2.21
N ILE A 76 -10.82 21.15 1.54
CA ILE A 76 -11.07 21.56 0.16
C ILE A 76 -12.47 22.12 0.06
N ASP A 77 -12.58 23.37 -0.36
CA ASP A 77 -13.83 24.01 -0.74
C ASP A 77 -13.97 23.94 -2.26
N THR A 78 -14.99 23.24 -2.75
CA THR A 78 -15.26 23.15 -4.21
C THR A 78 -15.91 24.40 -4.76
N VAL A 79 -16.21 25.41 -3.92
CA VAL A 79 -16.89 26.67 -4.25
C VAL A 79 -18.33 26.47 -4.72
N GLU A 80 -18.58 25.69 -5.77
CA GLU A 80 -19.91 25.24 -6.16
C GLU A 80 -20.37 24.02 -5.36
N ALA A 81 -21.61 24.10 -4.86
CA ALA A 81 -22.20 23.05 -4.05
C ALA A 81 -22.46 21.77 -4.88
N GLY A 82 -21.98 20.63 -4.37
CA GLY A 82 -22.21 19.32 -4.99
C GLY A 82 -21.26 18.98 -6.15
N GLN A 83 -20.31 19.86 -6.46
CA GLN A 83 -19.22 19.55 -7.37
C GLN A 83 -18.28 18.49 -6.76
N THR A 84 -17.67 17.67 -7.61
CA THR A 84 -16.78 16.57 -7.19
C THR A 84 -15.40 16.73 -7.79
N LEU A 85 -14.41 16.09 -7.17
CA LEU A 85 -13.03 16.10 -7.61
C LEU A 85 -12.71 14.82 -8.38
N TRP A 86 -12.16 15.01 -9.58
CA TRP A 86 -11.73 13.93 -10.46
C TRP A 86 -10.32 13.45 -10.11
N GLN A 87 -9.41 14.37 -9.76
CA GLN A 87 -7.99 14.04 -9.57
C GLN A 87 -7.40 14.72 -8.35
N VAL A 88 -6.50 14.01 -7.66
CA VAL A 88 -5.42 14.58 -6.85
C VAL A 88 -4.13 14.40 -7.64
N VAL A 89 -3.39 15.49 -7.82
CA VAL A 89 -2.15 15.53 -8.59
C VAL A 89 -0.98 15.84 -7.67
N LEU A 90 -0.05 14.89 -7.53
CA LEU A 90 1.24 15.12 -6.88
C LEU A 90 2.32 15.27 -7.94
N THR A 91 3.12 16.32 -7.84
CA THR A 91 4.34 16.47 -8.68
C THR A 91 5.57 16.46 -7.79
N LEU A 92 6.45 15.49 -8.01
CA LEU A 92 7.73 15.37 -7.34
C LEU A 92 8.84 15.87 -8.28
N ASP A 93 9.77 16.65 -7.73
CA ASP A 93 10.89 17.20 -8.49
C ASP A 93 11.81 16.09 -9.01
N GLY A 94 12.13 16.05 -10.30
CA GLY A 94 13.04 15.03 -10.82
C GLY A 94 12.45 13.60 -10.85
N LYS A 95 12.92 12.81 -11.81
CA LYS A 95 12.60 11.38 -11.89
C LYS A 95 13.43 10.57 -10.90
N ASN A 96 12.78 9.76 -10.06
CA ASN A 96 13.41 8.75 -9.22
C ASN A 96 12.53 7.49 -9.15
N THR A 97 13.04 6.36 -9.65
CA THR A 97 12.27 5.11 -9.71
C THR A 97 12.15 4.37 -8.38
N ASN A 98 12.85 4.84 -7.34
CA ASN A 98 12.78 4.31 -5.98
C ASN A 98 11.74 5.05 -5.14
N ASP A 99 11.17 6.15 -5.63
CA ASP A 99 10.11 6.86 -4.93
C ASP A 99 8.84 6.00 -4.82
N VAL A 100 8.22 6.05 -3.65
CA VAL A 100 6.97 5.36 -3.35
C VAL A 100 6.04 6.29 -2.58
N ILE A 101 4.77 6.34 -2.98
CA ILE A 101 3.72 7.03 -2.24
C ILE A 101 2.77 6.00 -1.65
N ARG A 102 2.46 6.16 -0.36
CA ARG A 102 1.37 5.46 0.30
C ARG A 102 0.12 6.35 0.31
N VAL A 103 -1.01 5.76 -0.07
CA VAL A 103 -2.34 6.39 -0.06
C VAL A 103 -3.26 5.49 0.77
N GLY A 104 -3.62 5.93 1.96
CA GLY A 104 -4.25 5.06 2.96
C GLY A 104 -3.38 3.85 3.26
N THR A 105 -3.86 2.66 2.92
CA THR A 105 -3.14 1.39 3.02
C THR A 105 -2.43 1.01 1.70
N ASP A 106 -2.79 1.62 0.59
CA ASP A 106 -2.21 1.30 -0.72
C ASP A 106 -0.80 1.86 -0.89
N LYS A 107 0.00 1.16 -1.69
CA LYS A 107 1.38 1.53 -2.01
C LYS A 107 1.52 1.68 -3.52
N ILE A 108 2.05 2.82 -3.96
CA ILE A 108 2.26 3.17 -5.36
C ILE A 108 3.74 3.45 -5.58
N ALA A 109 4.43 2.53 -6.27
CA ALA A 109 5.77 2.80 -6.78
C ALA A 109 5.68 3.82 -7.91
N LEU A 110 6.47 4.90 -7.85
CA LEU A 110 6.41 6.00 -8.81
C LEU A 110 7.20 5.69 -10.10
N ARG A 111 6.73 4.64 -10.80
CA ARG A 111 7.23 4.22 -12.10
C ARG A 111 6.15 4.52 -13.13
N GLU A 112 6.56 5.03 -14.29
CA GLU A 112 5.65 5.33 -15.40
C GLU A 112 4.74 4.14 -15.73
N THR A 113 3.45 4.42 -15.86
CA THR A 113 2.41 3.43 -16.11
C THR A 113 1.88 3.53 -17.54
N SER A 114 1.35 2.43 -18.06
CA SER A 114 0.59 2.45 -19.31
C SER A 114 -0.89 2.72 -19.01
N GLY A 115 -1.26 4.00 -19.02
CA GLY A 115 -2.62 4.43 -18.63
C GLY A 115 -2.91 4.24 -17.14
N VAL A 116 -4.21 4.26 -16.81
CA VAL A 116 -4.72 4.11 -15.44
C VAL A 116 -4.49 2.69 -14.93
N GLN A 117 -3.94 2.59 -13.72
CA GLN A 117 -3.70 1.35 -12.98
C GLN A 117 -4.61 1.31 -11.74
N LYS A 118 -4.72 0.12 -11.13
CA LYS A 118 -5.42 -0.08 -9.86
C LYS A 118 -4.49 -0.68 -8.83
N THR A 119 -4.57 -0.18 -7.60
CA THR A 119 -3.96 -0.81 -6.43
C THR A 119 -4.73 -2.08 -6.04
N ALA A 120 -4.21 -2.85 -5.08
CA ALA A 120 -4.89 -4.04 -4.56
C ALA A 120 -6.28 -3.72 -3.97
N ASN A 121 -6.46 -2.53 -3.38
CA ASN A 121 -7.73 -2.08 -2.81
C ASN A 121 -8.61 -1.32 -3.81
N GLY A 122 -8.21 -1.25 -5.08
CA GLY A 122 -9.02 -0.70 -6.16
C GLY A 122 -8.87 0.80 -6.41
N LEU A 123 -7.97 1.49 -5.69
CA LEU A 123 -7.62 2.90 -5.94
C LEU A 123 -7.04 3.03 -7.36
N GLU A 124 -7.63 3.89 -8.16
CA GLU A 124 -7.16 4.20 -9.50
C GLU A 124 -6.07 5.27 -9.45
N TYR A 125 -4.99 5.06 -10.21
CA TYR A 125 -3.88 6.00 -10.30
C TYR A 125 -3.16 5.93 -11.65
N MET A 126 -2.37 6.96 -11.96
CA MET A 126 -1.48 6.98 -13.13
C MET A 126 -0.18 7.70 -12.76
N VAL A 127 0.95 7.19 -13.24
CA VAL A 127 2.25 7.84 -13.08
C VAL A 127 2.84 8.11 -14.45
N TYR A 128 3.32 9.33 -14.67
CA TYR A 128 4.05 9.70 -15.88
C TYR A 128 5.12 10.75 -15.57
N TYR A 129 6.00 11.01 -16.53
CA TYR A 129 7.03 12.02 -16.40
C TYR A 129 6.72 13.22 -17.28
N ALA A 130 6.81 14.42 -16.72
CA ALA A 130 6.59 15.66 -17.44
C ALA A 130 7.59 16.72 -16.97
N ASN A 131 8.21 17.43 -17.93
CA ASN A 131 9.16 18.52 -17.65
C ASN A 131 10.30 18.13 -16.69
N GLY A 132 10.75 16.86 -16.74
CA GLY A 132 11.80 16.33 -15.86
C GLY A 132 11.31 15.87 -14.49
N ASN A 133 10.04 16.07 -14.14
CA ASN A 133 9.43 15.71 -12.87
C ASN A 133 8.62 14.41 -12.97
N THR A 134 8.37 13.79 -11.82
CA THR A 134 7.42 12.68 -11.67
C THR A 134 6.05 13.24 -11.32
N VAL A 135 5.02 12.86 -12.08
CA VAL A 135 3.64 13.22 -11.79
C VAL A 135 2.87 11.96 -11.43
N LEU A 136 2.24 11.97 -10.26
CA LEU A 136 1.28 10.96 -9.82
C LEU A 136 -0.12 11.59 -9.83
N ILE A 137 -1.02 10.99 -10.60
CA ILE A 137 -2.46 11.28 -10.55
C ILE A 137 -3.13 10.17 -9.76
N ILE A 138 -3.94 10.55 -8.77
CA ILE A 138 -4.82 9.66 -8.01
C ILE A 138 -6.26 10.07 -8.35
N TYR A 139 -7.14 9.08 -8.56
CA TYR A 139 -8.54 9.32 -8.91
C TYR A 139 -9.44 9.01 -7.69
N PRO A 140 -9.71 10.00 -6.81
CA PRO A 140 -10.54 9.80 -5.62
C PRO A 140 -12.02 9.57 -5.94
N ALA A 141 -12.53 10.18 -7.03
CA ALA A 141 -13.94 10.20 -7.40
C ALA A 141 -14.88 10.54 -6.23
N GLY A 142 -14.60 11.65 -5.53
CA GLY A 142 -15.30 12.05 -4.32
C GLY A 142 -15.52 13.56 -4.20
N ASP A 143 -16.22 13.97 -3.15
CA ASP A 143 -16.37 15.38 -2.78
C ASP A 143 -15.07 15.95 -2.17
N GLY A 144 -15.09 17.24 -1.83
CA GLY A 144 -13.95 17.92 -1.19
C GLY A 144 -13.54 17.27 0.14
N ALA A 145 -14.51 16.84 0.95
CA ALA A 145 -14.24 16.24 2.27
C ALA A 145 -13.57 14.85 2.15
N HIS A 146 -14.06 14.00 1.26
CA HIS A 146 -13.46 12.70 0.97
C HIS A 146 -12.04 12.85 0.41
N THR A 147 -11.85 13.78 -0.51
CA THR A 147 -10.55 14.04 -1.14
C THR A 147 -9.55 14.62 -0.15
N ALA A 148 -9.98 15.52 0.74
CA ALA A 148 -9.15 16.05 1.81
C ALA A 148 -8.69 14.94 2.78
N ALA A 149 -9.61 14.06 3.19
CA ALA A 149 -9.27 12.92 4.03
C ALA A 149 -8.26 11.98 3.34
N LEU A 150 -8.37 11.77 2.02
CA LEU A 150 -7.40 11.01 1.23
C LEU A 150 -6.01 11.67 1.23
N ILE A 151 -5.95 13.00 1.03
CA ILE A 151 -4.68 13.76 1.04
C ILE A 151 -3.96 13.63 2.39
N ASP A 152 -4.69 13.68 3.50
CA ASP A 152 -4.14 13.47 4.85
C ASP A 152 -3.59 12.05 5.06
N THR A 153 -3.96 11.10 4.20
CA THR A 153 -3.36 9.76 4.24
C THR A 153 -1.98 9.69 3.59
N LEU A 154 -1.63 10.65 2.72
CA LEU A 154 -0.45 10.59 1.87
C LEU A 154 0.84 10.54 2.68
N ALA A 155 1.69 9.58 2.34
CA ALA A 155 3.01 9.42 2.91
C ALA A 155 4.03 9.02 1.84
N TYR A 156 5.29 9.40 2.03
CA TYR A 156 6.38 9.14 1.10
C TYR A 156 7.42 8.18 1.69
N ASN A 157 8.01 7.36 0.83
CA ASN A 157 9.21 6.59 1.10
C ASN A 157 10.10 6.53 -0.17
N ASN A 158 11.34 6.12 -0.03
CA ASN A 158 12.29 5.86 -1.10
C ASN A 158 13.00 4.53 -0.84
N THR A 159 12.92 3.59 -1.77
CA THR A 159 13.53 2.25 -1.65
C THR A 159 15.00 2.20 -2.12
N GLY A 160 15.63 3.35 -2.29
CA GLY A 160 17.02 3.47 -2.70
C GLY A 160 17.96 3.49 -1.51
N THR A 161 19.26 3.32 -1.78
CA THR A 161 20.31 3.38 -0.76
C THR A 161 21.14 4.67 -0.87
N GLY A 162 21.82 5.03 0.21
CA GLY A 162 22.65 6.24 0.28
C GLY A 162 21.83 7.53 0.17
N LEU A 163 20.67 7.57 0.83
CA LEU A 163 19.75 8.69 0.72
C LEU A 163 20.40 10.01 1.19
N SER A 164 20.25 11.06 0.38
CA SER A 164 20.78 12.39 0.68
C SER A 164 20.05 13.47 -0.11
N GLY A 165 20.15 14.72 0.34
CA GLY A 165 19.52 15.87 -0.30
C GLY A 165 18.05 16.03 0.05
N THR A 166 17.26 16.54 -0.88
CA THR A 166 15.83 16.82 -0.67
C THR A 166 14.98 16.35 -1.84
N ARG A 167 13.71 16.05 -1.55
CA ARG A 167 12.63 15.90 -2.54
C ARG A 167 11.57 16.94 -2.23
N THR A 168 10.99 17.57 -3.24
CA THR A 168 9.90 18.51 -3.11
C THR A 168 8.64 17.95 -3.76
N VAL A 169 7.50 18.09 -3.08
CA VAL A 169 6.20 17.60 -3.56
C VAL A 169 5.22 18.76 -3.60
N SER A 170 4.66 19.04 -4.77
CA SER A 170 3.50 19.94 -4.90
C SER A 170 2.21 19.14 -5.00
N LEU A 171 1.12 19.75 -4.52
CA LEU A 171 -0.22 19.21 -4.52
C LEU A 171 -1.13 20.06 -5.41
N GLY A 172 -1.99 19.41 -6.19
CA GLY A 172 -3.11 20.05 -6.86
C GLY A 172 -4.31 19.12 -6.93
N VAL A 173 -5.46 19.68 -7.29
CA VAL A 173 -6.69 18.94 -7.56
C VAL A 173 -7.28 19.36 -8.91
N VAL A 174 -8.03 18.44 -9.52
CA VAL A 174 -8.81 18.72 -10.73
C VAL A 174 -10.25 18.32 -10.48
N GLU A 175 -11.17 19.21 -10.80
CA GLU A 175 -12.61 19.03 -10.66
C GLU A 175 -13.19 18.19 -11.78
N ASN A 176 -14.33 17.55 -11.48
CA ASN A 176 -15.10 16.81 -12.46
C ASN A 176 -16.15 17.72 -13.10
N LEU A 177 -15.73 18.49 -14.11
CA LEU A 177 -16.65 19.35 -14.85
C LEU A 177 -17.49 18.57 -15.87
N PRO A 178 -18.77 18.94 -16.06
CA PRO A 178 -19.56 18.41 -17.16
C PRO A 178 -18.94 18.81 -18.50
N TYR A 179 -19.17 17.98 -19.52
CA TYR A 179 -18.70 18.27 -20.87
C TYR A 179 -19.21 19.64 -21.35
N GLY A 180 -18.28 20.53 -21.71
CA GLY A 180 -18.59 21.90 -22.12
C GLY A 180 -18.74 22.91 -20.97
N GLY A 181 -18.35 22.54 -19.74
CA GLY A 181 -18.19 23.48 -18.63
C GLY A 181 -17.28 24.65 -18.97
N ILE A 182 -17.58 25.81 -18.40
CA ILE A 182 -16.83 27.06 -18.59
C ILE A 182 -16.18 27.48 -17.28
N GLY A 183 -14.92 27.89 -17.33
CA GLY A 183 -14.12 28.25 -16.16
C GLY A 183 -12.90 27.32 -15.97
N PRO A 184 -11.94 27.71 -15.12
CA PRO A 184 -10.84 26.83 -14.73
C PRO A 184 -11.36 25.68 -13.87
N ASP A 185 -10.75 24.50 -13.99
CA ASP A 185 -11.16 23.25 -13.31
C ASP A 185 -10.06 22.67 -12.41
N SER A 186 -8.97 23.42 -12.20
CA SER A 186 -7.78 22.94 -11.53
C SER A 186 -7.21 23.96 -10.58
N SER A 187 -6.76 23.46 -9.45
CA SER A 187 -6.17 24.24 -8.37
C SER A 187 -4.86 23.62 -7.91
N THR A 188 -3.91 24.49 -7.60
CA THR A 188 -2.63 24.09 -7.01
C THR A 188 -2.56 24.66 -5.60
N PHE A 189 -2.11 23.84 -4.66
CA PHE A 189 -1.80 24.31 -3.32
C PHE A 189 -0.44 25.05 -3.36
N ASP A 190 -0.43 26.29 -2.89
CA ASP A 190 0.71 27.20 -3.07
C ASP A 190 1.97 26.79 -2.30
N THR A 191 1.82 25.97 -1.26
CA THR A 191 2.94 25.47 -0.46
C THR A 191 3.34 24.06 -0.90
N LYS A 192 4.64 23.81 -0.97
CA LYS A 192 5.21 22.50 -1.29
C LYS A 192 5.74 21.83 -0.04
N VAL A 193 5.65 20.51 0.02
CA VAL A 193 6.36 19.72 1.03
C VAL A 193 7.83 19.62 0.63
N THR A 194 8.74 19.81 1.58
CA THR A 194 10.17 19.51 1.44
C THR A 194 10.55 18.32 2.31
N ILE A 195 10.84 17.20 1.67
CA ILE A 195 11.29 15.97 2.33
C ILE A 195 12.81 16.00 2.38
N THR A 196 13.39 15.97 3.57
CA THR A 196 14.83 15.78 3.76
C THR A 196 15.15 14.31 3.67
N LEU A 197 16.09 13.93 2.79
CA LEU A 197 16.58 12.56 2.67
C LEU A 197 17.85 12.40 3.49
N ALA A 198 17.85 11.44 4.41
CA ALA A 198 18.97 11.14 5.28
C ALA A 198 19.42 9.68 5.13
N PRO A 199 20.73 9.41 5.20
CA PRO A 199 21.23 8.04 5.19
C PRO A 199 20.79 7.29 6.46
N ALA A 200 20.99 5.97 6.48
CA ALA A 200 20.63 5.14 7.61
C ALA A 200 21.25 5.68 8.93
N SER A 201 20.44 5.70 9.99
CA SER A 201 20.85 6.26 11.30
C SER A 201 21.94 5.44 12.01
N GLU A 202 22.06 4.16 11.65
CA GLU A 202 23.03 3.22 12.19
C GLU A 202 23.42 2.19 11.11
N PRO A 203 24.60 1.54 11.20
CA PRO A 203 24.94 0.46 10.30
C PRO A 203 23.93 -0.67 10.38
N ASN A 204 23.55 -1.23 9.24
CA ASN A 204 22.68 -2.39 9.19
C ASN A 204 23.34 -3.63 9.84
N THR A 205 22.56 -4.46 10.52
CA THR A 205 23.01 -5.72 11.13
C THR A 205 22.16 -6.86 10.63
N ALA A 206 22.78 -8.00 10.29
CA ALA A 206 22.05 -9.15 9.77
C ALA A 206 21.03 -9.69 10.80
N PRO A 207 19.93 -10.29 10.33
CA PRO A 207 18.98 -10.96 11.21
C PRO A 207 19.66 -12.08 12.02
N VAL A 208 19.15 -12.31 13.23
CA VAL A 208 19.58 -13.40 14.10
C VAL A 208 18.49 -14.45 14.17
N LEU A 209 18.88 -15.70 13.93
CA LEU A 209 18.01 -16.87 14.01
C LEU A 209 18.43 -17.78 15.15
N GLY A 210 17.45 -18.37 15.83
CA GLY A 210 17.66 -19.43 16.80
C GLY A 210 16.51 -20.43 16.78
N ASN A 211 16.72 -21.60 17.38
CA ASN A 211 15.65 -22.57 17.62
C ASN A 211 15.85 -23.19 19.01
N THR A 212 14.84 -23.07 19.86
CA THR A 212 14.80 -23.68 21.19
C THR A 212 13.90 -24.91 21.23
N GLY A 213 13.23 -25.23 20.11
CA GLY A 213 12.38 -26.40 19.96
C GLY A 213 13.20 -27.68 19.71
N SER A 214 12.53 -28.82 19.89
CA SER A 214 13.10 -30.12 19.55
C SER A 214 13.36 -30.24 18.05
N ALA A 215 14.36 -31.03 17.69
CA ALA A 215 14.62 -31.42 16.30
C ALA A 215 13.40 -32.17 15.72
N PRO A 216 13.00 -31.91 14.46
CA PRO A 216 11.94 -32.64 13.81
C PRO A 216 12.27 -34.13 13.65
N HIS A 217 11.26 -34.95 13.85
CA HIS A 217 11.30 -36.41 13.66
C HIS A 217 10.15 -36.81 12.74
N TYR A 218 10.48 -37.16 11.50
CA TYR A 218 9.52 -37.62 10.50
C TYR A 218 9.52 -39.15 10.46
N VAL A 219 8.34 -39.75 10.36
CA VAL A 219 8.18 -41.19 10.12
C VAL A 219 7.77 -41.35 8.67
N GLU A 220 8.39 -42.27 7.95
CA GLU A 220 8.05 -42.60 6.57
C GLU A 220 6.54 -42.85 6.37
N GLY A 221 5.96 -42.20 5.36
CA GLY A 221 4.51 -42.24 5.10
C GLY A 221 3.64 -41.55 6.17
N GLY A 222 4.26 -40.92 7.18
CA GLY A 222 3.59 -40.24 8.28
C GLY A 222 3.02 -38.87 7.92
N ALA A 223 2.35 -38.26 8.89
CA ALA A 223 1.87 -36.88 8.75
C ALA A 223 3.04 -35.88 8.71
N PRO A 224 2.88 -34.72 8.04
CA PRO A 224 3.90 -33.67 8.05
C PRO A 224 4.25 -33.20 9.47
N VAL A 225 5.53 -32.85 9.68
CA VAL A 225 6.06 -32.41 10.99
C VAL A 225 6.59 -30.98 10.93
N LEU A 226 6.40 -30.21 12.00
CA LEU A 226 6.92 -28.84 12.08
C LEU A 226 8.45 -28.84 12.14
N ILE A 227 9.09 -28.01 11.33
CA ILE A 227 10.56 -28.02 11.21
C ILE A 227 11.27 -27.26 12.34
N ALA A 228 10.64 -26.21 12.87
CA ALA A 228 11.25 -25.30 13.85
C ALA A 228 10.20 -24.66 14.77
N PRO A 229 9.39 -25.44 15.52
CA PRO A 229 8.28 -24.90 16.32
C PRO A 229 8.73 -23.94 17.44
N GLY A 230 9.99 -24.01 17.88
CA GLY A 230 10.59 -23.11 18.86
C GLY A 230 11.51 -22.05 18.26
N ALA A 231 11.37 -21.76 16.96
CA ALA A 231 12.20 -20.77 16.28
C ALA A 231 12.05 -19.38 16.92
N VAL A 232 13.16 -18.66 17.02
CA VAL A 232 13.20 -17.25 17.38
C VAL A 232 13.94 -16.51 16.29
N ILE A 233 13.47 -15.30 16.01
CA ILE A 233 14.08 -14.37 15.06
C ILE A 233 14.16 -13.03 15.75
N SER A 234 15.15 -12.23 15.38
CA SER A 234 15.24 -10.82 15.76
C SER A 234 16.11 -10.09 14.76
N ASP A 235 15.85 -8.80 14.60
CA ASP A 235 16.67 -7.89 13.81
C ASP A 235 16.56 -6.49 14.40
N ALA A 236 17.70 -5.88 14.76
CA ALA A 236 17.70 -4.67 15.58
C ALA A 236 17.05 -3.47 14.88
N GLN A 237 17.19 -3.37 13.56
CA GLN A 237 16.62 -2.30 12.76
C GLN A 237 15.15 -2.59 12.50
N MET A 238 14.84 -3.79 11.98
CA MET A 238 13.49 -4.14 11.57
C MET A 238 12.53 -4.22 12.75
N ASP A 239 12.96 -4.71 13.92
CA ASP A 239 12.13 -4.82 15.13
C ASP A 239 11.69 -3.45 15.67
N ARG A 240 12.47 -2.38 15.45
CA ARG A 240 12.13 -1.01 15.89
C ARG A 240 11.04 -0.37 15.02
N LEU A 241 10.90 -0.82 13.78
CA LEU A 241 9.90 -0.32 12.84
C LEU A 241 8.47 -0.69 13.28
N GLY A 242 7.46 -0.11 12.64
CA GLY A 242 6.05 -0.36 13.00
C GLY A 242 5.68 0.00 14.45
N GLY A 243 6.39 0.96 15.07
CA GLY A 243 6.20 1.32 16.48
C GLY A 243 6.69 0.24 17.45
N GLY A 244 7.74 -0.51 17.10
CA GLY A 244 8.30 -1.59 17.91
C GLY A 244 7.62 -2.94 17.74
N LYS A 245 6.68 -3.07 16.79
CA LYS A 245 6.08 -4.36 16.41
C LYS A 245 6.89 -5.10 15.35
N GLY A 246 7.84 -4.41 14.73
CA GLY A 246 8.57 -4.88 13.57
C GLY A 246 7.90 -4.53 12.26
N ASN A 247 8.72 -4.34 11.22
CA ASN A 247 8.29 -4.26 9.83
C ASN A 247 9.31 -4.99 8.95
N TYR A 248 8.96 -6.20 8.53
CA TYR A 248 9.82 -7.07 7.72
C TYR A 248 9.44 -7.04 6.23
N GLN A 249 8.84 -5.95 5.75
CA GLN A 249 8.60 -5.80 4.32
C GLN A 249 9.92 -6.00 3.52
N GLY A 250 9.86 -6.78 2.45
CA GLY A 250 11.02 -7.08 1.61
C GLY A 250 11.96 -8.17 2.15
N ALA A 251 11.86 -8.55 3.43
CA ALA A 251 12.67 -9.61 3.99
C ALA A 251 12.42 -10.96 3.28
N THR A 252 13.44 -11.82 3.21
CA THR A 252 13.33 -13.15 2.59
C THR A 252 13.76 -14.24 3.56
N LEU A 253 12.82 -15.13 3.91
CA LEU A 253 13.09 -16.35 4.68
C LEU A 253 13.29 -17.51 3.70
N THR A 254 14.42 -18.20 3.81
CA THR A 254 14.72 -19.39 3.00
C THR A 254 14.93 -20.59 3.92
N VAL A 255 14.19 -21.65 3.65
CA VAL A 255 14.38 -22.97 4.25
C VAL A 255 14.78 -23.94 3.14
N GLY A 256 15.80 -24.75 3.37
CA GLY A 256 16.23 -25.78 2.43
C GLY A 256 16.70 -27.04 3.14
N LEU A 257 16.81 -28.12 2.38
CA LEU A 257 17.44 -29.37 2.79
C LEU A 257 18.90 -29.39 2.34
N GLY A 258 19.76 -30.08 3.09
CA GLY A 258 21.16 -30.29 2.71
C GLY A 258 21.29 -31.21 1.49
N HIS A 259 20.41 -32.22 1.40
CA HIS A 259 20.37 -33.19 0.32
C HIS A 259 18.93 -33.38 -0.17
N PRO A 260 18.33 -32.37 -0.83
CA PRO A 260 16.94 -32.43 -1.25
C PRO A 260 16.71 -33.55 -2.28
N SER A 261 15.61 -34.28 -2.12
CA SER A 261 15.08 -35.20 -3.13
C SER A 261 13.79 -34.65 -3.75
N SER A 262 13.41 -35.16 -4.92
CA SER A 262 12.13 -34.79 -5.55
C SER A 262 10.89 -35.31 -4.80
N THR A 263 11.09 -36.20 -3.83
CA THR A 263 10.03 -36.74 -2.98
C THR A 263 9.80 -35.91 -1.72
N ASP A 264 10.73 -35.01 -1.40
CA ASP A 264 10.62 -34.12 -0.24
C ASP A 264 9.72 -32.94 -0.54
N THR A 265 8.91 -32.58 0.45
CA THR A 265 7.92 -31.52 0.34
C THR A 265 7.91 -30.65 1.58
N PHE A 266 7.87 -29.34 1.38
CA PHE A 266 7.58 -28.40 2.44
C PHE A 266 6.09 -28.02 2.39
N GLY A 267 5.49 -27.94 3.57
CA GLY A 267 4.11 -27.52 3.76
C GLY A 267 4.00 -26.37 4.76
N PHE A 268 2.77 -25.98 5.05
CA PHE A 268 2.48 -24.93 6.02
C PHE A 268 1.24 -25.28 6.82
N THR A 269 1.33 -25.22 8.15
CA THR A 269 0.19 -25.40 9.05
C THR A 269 -0.40 -24.04 9.40
N ALA A 270 -1.70 -23.85 9.17
CA ALA A 270 -2.37 -22.60 9.53
C ALA A 270 -2.45 -22.41 11.06
N GLY A 271 -2.41 -21.16 11.51
CA GLY A 271 -2.37 -20.79 12.93
C GLY A 271 -1.83 -19.38 13.13
N ASN A 272 -2.03 -18.79 14.31
CA ASN A 272 -1.56 -17.43 14.64
C ASN A 272 -2.02 -16.32 13.67
N GLY A 273 -3.19 -16.51 13.05
CA GLY A 273 -3.72 -15.65 11.98
C GLY A 273 -3.07 -15.89 10.61
N LEU A 274 -2.07 -16.77 10.52
CA LEU A 274 -1.37 -17.10 9.28
C LEU A 274 -2.02 -18.28 8.55
N SER A 275 -2.15 -18.14 7.23
CA SER A 275 -2.52 -19.23 6.33
C SER A 275 -1.78 -19.12 5.00
N LEU A 276 -1.45 -20.26 4.38
CA LEU A 276 -0.87 -20.31 3.04
C LEU A 276 -1.94 -20.79 2.06
N GLN A 277 -2.25 -19.99 1.05
CA GLN A 277 -3.21 -20.33 0.00
C GLN A 277 -2.53 -20.19 -1.35
N GLY A 278 -2.35 -21.31 -2.06
CA GLY A 278 -1.48 -21.36 -3.23
C GLY A 278 -0.06 -20.90 -2.86
N ASN A 279 0.40 -19.83 -3.51
CA ASN A 279 1.74 -19.26 -3.32
C ASN A 279 1.70 -17.96 -2.50
N THR A 280 0.63 -17.69 -1.76
CA THR A 280 0.47 -16.45 -0.99
C THR A 280 0.24 -16.75 0.47
N LEU A 281 1.06 -16.13 1.33
CA LEU A 281 0.91 -16.17 2.78
C LEU A 281 0.02 -14.99 3.20
N PHE A 282 -1.00 -15.28 4.00
CA PHE A 282 -1.95 -14.31 4.53
C PHE A 282 -1.82 -14.18 6.04
N LYS A 283 -2.03 -12.96 6.55
CA LYS A 283 -2.27 -12.65 7.96
C LYS A 283 -3.68 -12.09 8.10
N ASP A 284 -4.54 -12.79 8.82
CA ASP A 284 -5.94 -12.39 9.08
C ASP A 284 -6.71 -12.02 7.80
N GLY A 285 -6.42 -12.73 6.71
CA GLY A 285 -7.03 -12.53 5.40
C GLY A 285 -6.33 -11.51 4.49
N VAL A 286 -5.30 -10.80 4.96
CA VAL A 286 -4.51 -9.86 4.16
C VAL A 286 -3.20 -10.50 3.71
N ALA A 287 -2.86 -10.39 2.42
CA ALA A 287 -1.61 -10.95 1.91
C ALA A 287 -0.38 -10.22 2.49
N ILE A 288 0.61 -10.98 2.96
CA ILE A 288 1.83 -10.44 3.58
C ILE A 288 3.13 -11.07 3.04
N ALA A 289 3.05 -12.12 2.22
CA ALA A 289 4.22 -12.68 1.54
C ALA A 289 3.83 -13.49 0.31
N SER A 290 4.78 -13.65 -0.61
CA SER A 290 4.73 -14.70 -1.62
C SER A 290 5.65 -15.86 -1.23
N VAL A 291 5.24 -17.07 -1.60
CA VAL A 291 5.96 -18.32 -1.32
C VAL A 291 6.34 -18.97 -2.63
N THR A 292 7.60 -19.35 -2.78
CA THR A 292 8.09 -20.15 -3.89
C THR A 292 8.69 -21.44 -3.34
N GLN A 293 8.27 -22.57 -3.90
CA GLN A 293 8.91 -23.86 -3.68
C GLN A 293 9.59 -24.31 -4.95
N ARG A 294 10.92 -24.38 -4.94
CA ARG A 294 11.73 -24.81 -6.08
C ARG A 294 13.05 -25.38 -5.56
N ASP A 295 13.59 -26.39 -6.25
CA ASP A 295 14.92 -26.96 -5.99
C ASP A 295 15.12 -27.39 -4.52
N GLY A 296 14.07 -27.93 -3.89
CA GLY A 296 14.13 -28.36 -2.48
C GLY A 296 14.21 -27.22 -1.46
N GLN A 297 13.81 -26.01 -1.86
CA GLN A 297 13.73 -24.84 -0.98
C GLN A 297 12.30 -24.34 -0.84
N PHE A 298 11.98 -23.83 0.35
CA PHE A 298 10.78 -23.07 0.67
C PHE A 298 11.20 -21.62 0.94
N ILE A 299 10.89 -20.73 0.00
CA ILE A 299 11.32 -19.33 0.01
C ILE A 299 10.10 -18.45 0.24
N VAL A 300 10.12 -17.65 1.30
CA VAL A 300 9.07 -16.68 1.62
C VAL A 300 9.62 -15.27 1.44
N LYS A 301 9.02 -14.50 0.53
CA LYS A 301 9.33 -13.08 0.34
C LYS A 301 8.23 -12.22 0.93
N PHE A 302 8.51 -11.61 2.06
CA PHE A 302 7.59 -10.75 2.80
C PHE A 302 7.37 -9.42 2.07
N ASN A 303 6.15 -8.89 2.12
CA ASN A 303 5.78 -7.61 1.53
C ASN A 303 4.55 -7.03 2.24
N ASP A 304 4.28 -5.75 2.02
CA ASP A 304 3.12 -5.03 2.54
C ASP A 304 2.26 -4.45 1.40
N ASP A 305 2.29 -5.10 0.22
CA ASP A 305 1.63 -4.60 -0.99
C ASP A 305 0.10 -4.50 -0.83
N ALA A 306 -0.48 -5.32 0.05
CA ALA A 306 -1.89 -5.27 0.44
C ALA A 306 -2.16 -4.35 1.66
N GLY A 307 -1.16 -3.58 2.10
CA GLY A 307 -1.30 -2.57 3.15
C GLY A 307 -1.12 -3.04 4.59
N LEU A 308 -0.64 -4.28 4.78
CA LEU A 308 -0.28 -4.81 6.10
C LEU A 308 1.21 -5.14 6.14
N ALA A 309 1.95 -4.42 6.98
CA ALA A 309 3.37 -4.69 7.23
C ALA A 309 3.55 -6.00 8.01
N PRO A 310 4.40 -6.94 7.54
CA PRO A 310 4.72 -8.16 8.28
C PRO A 310 5.46 -7.82 9.58
N SER A 311 4.88 -8.16 10.74
CA SER A 311 5.50 -7.90 12.04
C SER A 311 6.60 -8.92 12.38
N SER A 312 7.42 -8.66 13.41
CA SER A 312 8.39 -9.64 13.92
C SER A 312 7.71 -10.96 14.29
N SER A 313 6.50 -10.87 14.86
CA SER A 313 5.71 -12.03 15.25
C SER A 313 5.20 -12.83 14.05
N ASP A 314 4.88 -12.17 12.94
CA ASP A 314 4.39 -12.83 11.73
C ASP A 314 5.51 -13.61 11.04
N VAL A 315 6.69 -13.01 10.91
CA VAL A 315 7.86 -13.70 10.33
C VAL A 315 8.31 -14.85 11.22
N GLN A 316 8.31 -14.66 12.54
CA GLN A 316 8.65 -15.72 13.50
C GLN A 316 7.70 -16.90 13.40
N ASN A 317 6.39 -16.63 13.41
CA ASN A 317 5.37 -17.67 13.33
C ASN A 317 5.33 -18.33 11.95
N THR A 318 5.71 -17.61 10.88
CA THR A 318 5.88 -18.20 9.55
C THR A 318 6.87 -19.36 9.61
N LEU A 319 8.08 -19.15 10.15
CA LEU A 319 9.07 -20.22 10.29
C LEU A 319 8.58 -21.36 11.21
N ARG A 320 7.91 -21.02 12.32
CA ARG A 320 7.36 -22.03 13.25
C ARG A 320 6.28 -22.90 12.64
N GLN A 321 5.65 -22.47 11.55
CA GLN A 321 4.51 -23.13 10.92
C GLN A 321 4.85 -23.89 9.63
N ILE A 322 6.11 -23.81 9.16
CA ILE A 322 6.58 -24.63 8.04
C ILE A 322 6.68 -26.09 8.49
N THR A 323 6.20 -26.99 7.64
CA THR A 323 6.27 -28.44 7.87
C THR A 323 7.13 -29.14 6.82
N TYR A 324 7.67 -30.29 7.18
CA TYR A 324 8.34 -31.21 6.25
C TYR A 324 7.56 -32.53 6.16
N ALA A 325 7.51 -33.10 4.96
CA ALA A 325 7.10 -34.48 4.70
C ALA A 325 7.85 -35.04 3.49
N SER A 326 7.89 -36.35 3.35
CA SER A 326 8.48 -37.03 2.19
C SER A 326 7.58 -38.17 1.69
N SER A 327 7.45 -38.27 0.38
CA SER A 327 6.74 -39.37 -0.30
C SER A 327 7.63 -40.57 -0.64
N SER A 328 8.91 -40.52 -0.26
CA SER A 328 9.84 -41.64 -0.45
C SER A 328 9.42 -42.85 0.37
N HIS A 329 9.52 -44.04 -0.25
CA HIS A 329 9.34 -45.35 0.40
C HIS A 329 10.70 -45.98 0.79
N ASN A 330 11.78 -45.22 0.67
CA ASN A 330 13.11 -45.64 1.09
C ASN A 330 13.88 -44.38 1.49
N PRO A 331 13.40 -43.62 2.48
CA PRO A 331 14.08 -42.42 2.92
C PRO A 331 15.43 -42.78 3.55
N GLY A 332 16.41 -41.89 3.40
CA GLY A 332 17.62 -41.94 4.23
C GLY A 332 17.29 -41.68 5.71
N PRO A 333 18.23 -41.91 6.64
CA PRO A 333 17.98 -41.80 8.09
C PRO A 333 17.73 -40.36 8.58
N GLY A 334 17.81 -39.36 7.71
CA GLY A 334 17.67 -37.95 8.05
C GLY A 334 18.36 -37.03 7.06
N ASP A 335 18.27 -35.73 7.34
CA ASP A 335 18.99 -34.67 6.61
C ASP A 335 19.26 -33.47 7.56
N THR A 336 19.88 -32.41 7.05
CA THR A 336 20.00 -31.13 7.75
C THR A 336 19.17 -30.08 7.03
N LEU A 337 18.31 -29.40 7.77
CA LEU A 337 17.61 -28.21 7.32
C LEU A 337 18.51 -26.99 7.51
N SER A 338 18.65 -26.17 6.48
CA SER A 338 19.30 -24.87 6.53
C SER A 338 18.26 -23.77 6.49
N VAL A 339 18.27 -22.86 7.47
CA VAL A 339 17.40 -21.69 7.50
C VAL A 339 18.22 -20.41 7.47
N THR A 340 17.84 -19.48 6.61
CA THR A 340 18.39 -18.12 6.57
C THR A 340 17.26 -17.09 6.46
N LEU A 341 17.51 -15.89 7.00
CA LEU A 341 16.64 -14.73 6.84
C LEU A 341 17.50 -13.56 6.36
N SER A 342 17.06 -12.87 5.30
CA SER A 342 17.67 -11.61 4.87
C SER A 342 16.75 -10.42 5.10
N ASP A 343 17.34 -9.29 5.48
CA ASP A 343 16.70 -8.00 5.79
C ASP A 343 16.74 -7.00 4.62
N LEU A 344 16.84 -7.51 3.37
CA LEU A 344 17.16 -6.79 2.12
C LEU A 344 18.66 -6.51 1.88
N HIS A 345 19.48 -6.42 2.91
CA HIS A 345 20.88 -6.01 2.79
C HIS A 345 21.85 -7.11 3.17
N LEU A 346 21.60 -7.75 4.31
CA LEU A 346 22.42 -8.80 4.89
C LEU A 346 21.59 -10.06 5.10
N THR A 347 22.28 -11.19 5.07
CA THR A 347 21.68 -12.50 5.37
C THR A 347 22.21 -12.97 6.72
N SER A 348 21.32 -13.53 7.53
CA SER A 348 21.66 -14.17 8.80
C SER A 348 22.75 -15.23 8.64
N SER A 349 23.40 -15.59 9.74
CA SER A 349 24.09 -16.88 9.80
C SER A 349 23.09 -18.02 9.56
N VAL A 350 23.55 -19.13 8.99
CA VAL A 350 22.70 -20.31 8.75
C VAL A 350 22.33 -20.92 10.10
N LEU A 351 21.02 -21.06 10.34
CA LEU A 351 20.49 -21.90 11.40
C LEU A 351 20.34 -23.32 10.85
N SER A 352 21.21 -24.22 11.31
CA SER A 352 21.16 -25.64 10.97
C SER A 352 20.28 -26.41 11.95
N ILE A 353 19.31 -27.15 11.44
CA ILE A 353 18.39 -27.98 12.23
C ILE A 353 18.51 -29.43 11.75
N ALA A 354 18.84 -30.35 12.65
CA ALA A 354 18.87 -31.76 12.32
C ALA A 354 17.45 -32.28 12.08
N LEU A 355 17.23 -32.99 10.97
CA LEU A 355 16.00 -33.70 10.67
C LEU A 355 16.28 -35.20 10.77
N SER A 356 15.56 -35.87 11.65
CA SER A 356 15.61 -37.34 11.74
C SER A 356 14.44 -37.94 10.96
N ILE A 357 14.72 -39.02 10.22
CA ILE A 357 13.70 -39.77 9.48
C ILE A 357 13.74 -41.23 9.90
N GLU A 358 12.64 -41.72 10.44
CA GLU A 358 12.42 -43.13 10.75
C GLU A 358 11.81 -43.83 9.54
N ALA A 359 12.59 -44.72 8.91
CA ALA A 359 12.11 -45.58 7.83
C ALA A 359 11.17 -46.67 8.37
N VAL A 360 10.11 -46.95 7.63
CA VAL A 360 9.15 -48.02 7.92
C VAL A 360 9.48 -49.20 7.01
N ASN A 361 9.39 -50.42 7.55
CA ASN A 361 9.63 -51.60 6.74
C ASN A 361 8.52 -51.80 5.70
N ASP A 362 8.87 -51.65 4.43
CA ASP A 362 7.98 -51.95 3.31
C ASP A 362 7.72 -53.44 3.10
N ALA A 363 6.56 -53.73 2.52
CA ALA A 363 6.27 -55.06 2.00
C ALA A 363 7.19 -55.36 0.80
N PRO A 364 7.71 -56.60 0.66
CA PRO A 364 8.52 -56.96 -0.50
C PRO A 364 7.72 -56.83 -1.80
N VAL A 365 8.28 -56.11 -2.78
CA VAL A 365 7.69 -55.96 -4.10
C VAL A 365 8.26 -57.03 -5.04
N VAL A 366 7.40 -57.84 -5.65
CA VAL A 366 7.80 -58.74 -6.73
C VAL A 366 7.96 -57.90 -8.00
N ALA A 367 9.20 -57.62 -8.40
CA ALA A 367 9.47 -57.17 -9.76
C ALA A 367 8.98 -58.26 -10.71
N ALA A 368 8.24 -57.90 -11.76
CA ALA A 368 7.68 -58.85 -12.72
C ALA A 368 8.72 -59.92 -13.08
N ASP A 369 8.27 -61.18 -12.98
CA ASP A 369 9.04 -62.39 -13.22
C ASP A 369 9.93 -62.23 -14.47
N PRO A 370 11.26 -62.38 -14.37
CA PRO A 370 12.16 -62.21 -15.50
C PRO A 370 12.10 -63.36 -16.52
N LEU A 371 11.06 -64.22 -16.47
CA LEU A 371 10.86 -65.32 -17.43
C LEU A 371 10.36 -64.84 -18.80
#